data_AF-A0A952E233-F1
#
_entry.id   AF-A0A952E233-F1
#
_cell.length_a   1.000
_cell.length_b   1.000
_cell.length_c   1.000
_cell.angle_alpha   90.00
_cell.angle_beta   90.00
_cell.angle_gamma   90.00
#
_symmetry.space_group_name_H-M   'P 1'
#
loop_
_entity.id
_entity.type
_entity.pdbx_description
1 polymer ?
#
loop_
_entity_poly.entity_id
_entity_poly.type
_entity_poly.pdbx_seq_one_letter_code
_entity_poly.pdbx_strand_id
1 'polypeptide(L)'
;MSIRDIARALELSPRDVEQDIRHLLKSLKHSAYVAVVTPAQCRKCGFTFPDDKLRKPGKCPACHSTWIKEPQIEVDNKSDQQQRSHVPRIKKWGAIFDWDGVIIDSLSQHKEAWHRLAHEAGQPIPAGAFERGFGMTNDRIIPEILGWPTDAREIEQLSRRKEVLYRDVLRETEVEPLPGVAALLDALRAAAVPCAIASSTELENISVVLGLLGFREYFQAIVSADDVTRGKPDPEVFLLAAERLGISPQQCIVFEDAVVGVRAGHAAGMKVVGVATTNPAAVLDAADRVVRRLDELDVNELAHWF
;
A
#
# COMPACT_ATOMS: atom_id res chain seq x y z
N MET A 1 -9.47 -30.54 -8.17
CA MET A 1 -8.50 -31.66 -8.16
C MET A 1 -7.76 -31.72 -9.50
N SER A 2 -6.50 -32.18 -9.54
CA SER A 2 -5.81 -32.43 -10.81
C SER A 2 -6.25 -33.75 -11.45
N ILE A 3 -6.00 -33.92 -12.75
CA ILE A 3 -6.21 -35.23 -13.42
C ILE A 3 -5.46 -36.36 -12.70
N ARG A 4 -4.25 -36.09 -12.21
CA ARG A 4 -3.45 -37.11 -11.51
C ARG A 4 -4.08 -37.50 -10.18
N ASP A 5 -4.64 -36.54 -9.45
CA ASP A 5 -5.30 -36.81 -8.18
C ASP A 5 -6.58 -37.62 -8.39
N ILE A 6 -7.36 -37.28 -9.42
CA ILE A 6 -8.59 -38.01 -9.79
C ILE A 6 -8.24 -39.43 -10.26
N ALA A 7 -7.23 -39.57 -11.11
CA ALA A 7 -6.74 -40.86 -11.59
C ALA A 7 -6.28 -41.76 -10.44
N ARG A 8 -5.57 -41.20 -9.45
CA ARG A 8 -5.16 -41.93 -8.24
C ARG A 8 -6.36 -42.36 -7.40
N ALA A 9 -7.33 -41.46 -7.20
CA ALA A 9 -8.49 -41.73 -6.37
C ALA A 9 -9.44 -42.78 -6.98
N LEU A 10 -9.52 -42.83 -8.30
CA LEU A 10 -10.41 -43.74 -9.04
C LEU A 10 -9.69 -45.00 -9.57
N GLU A 11 -8.39 -45.15 -9.31
CA GLU A 11 -7.55 -46.24 -9.83
C GLU A 11 -7.58 -46.35 -11.37
N LEU A 12 -7.73 -45.22 -12.06
CA LEU A 12 -7.78 -45.14 -13.52
C LEU A 12 -6.48 -44.58 -14.10
N SER A 13 -6.26 -44.77 -15.40
CA SER A 13 -5.14 -44.10 -16.07
C SER A 13 -5.42 -42.60 -16.21
N PRO A 14 -4.40 -41.72 -16.08
CA PRO A 14 -4.57 -40.28 -16.33
C PRO A 14 -5.08 -39.94 -17.75
N ARG A 15 -4.97 -40.87 -18.70
CA ARG A 15 -5.48 -40.72 -20.08
C ARG A 15 -6.96 -40.94 -20.18
N ASP A 16 -7.47 -41.95 -19.49
CA ASP A 16 -8.90 -42.24 -19.47
C ASP A 16 -9.64 -41.14 -18.71
N VAL A 17 -9.10 -40.71 -17.57
CA VAL A 17 -9.63 -39.57 -16.80
C VAL A 17 -9.66 -38.28 -17.62
N GLU A 18 -8.62 -37.99 -18.41
CA GLU A 18 -8.64 -36.81 -19.28
C GLU A 18 -9.76 -36.87 -20.31
N GLN A 19 -9.93 -38.03 -20.94
CA GLN A 19 -10.97 -38.25 -21.94
C GLN A 19 -12.36 -38.08 -21.32
N ASP A 20 -12.61 -38.70 -20.17
CA ASP A 20 -13.88 -38.62 -19.45
C ASP A 20 -14.20 -37.18 -19.02
N ILE A 21 -13.20 -36.44 -18.55
CA ILE A 21 -13.37 -35.02 -18.22
C ILE A 21 -13.72 -34.21 -19.48
N ARG A 22 -13.06 -34.44 -20.63
CA ARG A 22 -13.42 -33.74 -21.88
C ARG A 22 -14.86 -34.04 -22.31
N HIS A 23 -15.36 -35.25 -22.07
CA HIS A 23 -16.76 -35.58 -22.30
C HIS A 23 -17.68 -34.89 -21.29
N LEU A 24 -17.33 -34.91 -20.01
CA LEU A 24 -18.04 -34.20 -18.95
C LEU A 24 -18.18 -32.70 -19.26
N LEU A 25 -17.09 -32.03 -19.65
CA LEU A 25 -17.09 -30.60 -20.03
C LEU A 25 -18.11 -30.28 -21.15
N LYS A 26 -18.33 -31.21 -22.09
CA LYS A 26 -19.33 -31.05 -23.16
C LYS A 26 -20.75 -31.28 -22.63
N SER A 27 -20.94 -32.32 -21.82
CA SER A 27 -22.25 -32.69 -21.28
C SER A 27 -22.79 -31.67 -20.27
N LEU A 28 -21.91 -31.02 -19.50
CA LEU A 28 -22.28 -30.00 -18.52
C LEU A 28 -22.84 -28.70 -19.13
N LYS A 29 -22.65 -28.46 -20.43
CA LYS A 29 -23.22 -27.28 -21.11
C LYS A 29 -24.74 -27.18 -20.91
N HIS A 30 -25.43 -28.31 -20.89
CA HIS A 30 -26.89 -28.39 -20.81
C HIS A 30 -27.42 -28.78 -19.42
N SER A 31 -26.55 -28.91 -18.40
CA SER A 31 -26.97 -29.30 -17.04
C SER A 31 -27.07 -28.10 -16.10
N ALA A 32 -27.48 -28.34 -14.86
CA ALA A 32 -27.44 -27.34 -13.79
C ALA A 32 -26.03 -27.12 -13.23
N TYR A 33 -24.99 -27.80 -13.72
CA TYR A 33 -23.62 -27.70 -13.20
C TYR A 33 -22.67 -27.10 -14.22
N VAL A 34 -21.55 -26.54 -13.75
CA VAL A 34 -20.47 -25.99 -14.57
C VAL A 34 -19.15 -26.54 -14.07
N ALA A 35 -18.29 -26.95 -14.99
CA ALA A 35 -16.92 -27.32 -14.65
C ALA A 35 -16.01 -26.11 -14.86
N VAL A 36 -15.24 -25.79 -13.83
CA VAL A 36 -14.24 -24.72 -13.85
C VAL A 36 -12.86 -25.35 -13.93
N VAL A 37 -12.10 -24.96 -14.94
CA VAL A 37 -10.71 -25.39 -15.11
C VAL A 37 -9.79 -24.23 -14.75
N THR A 38 -9.09 -24.35 -13.63
CA THR A 38 -7.99 -23.46 -13.30
C THR A 38 -6.75 -23.91 -14.07
N PRO A 39 -6.17 -23.07 -14.95
CA PRO A 39 -5.06 -23.49 -15.78
C PRO A 39 -3.78 -23.81 -14.98
N ALA A 40 -2.87 -24.54 -15.61
CA ALA A 40 -1.52 -24.69 -15.05
C ALA A 40 -0.83 -23.32 -14.92
N GLN A 41 0.05 -23.20 -13.93
CA GLN A 41 0.85 -21.98 -13.73
C GLN A 41 2.29 -22.31 -13.39
N CYS A 42 3.24 -21.60 -14.02
CA CYS A 42 4.65 -21.71 -13.66
C CYS A 42 4.90 -21.03 -12.31
N ARG A 43 5.43 -21.77 -11.33
CA ARG A 43 5.74 -21.20 -10.00
C ARG A 43 6.94 -20.26 -10.01
N LYS A 44 7.81 -20.37 -11.01
CA LYS A 44 9.03 -19.54 -11.11
C LYS A 44 8.77 -18.16 -11.71
N CYS A 45 7.94 -18.07 -12.75
CA CYS A 45 7.75 -16.82 -13.50
C CYS A 45 6.28 -16.39 -13.62
N GLY A 46 5.35 -17.11 -13.00
CA GLY A 46 3.93 -16.77 -13.03
C GLY A 46 3.20 -17.08 -14.34
N PHE A 47 3.90 -17.53 -15.40
CA PHE A 47 3.30 -17.84 -16.71
C PHE A 47 2.09 -18.78 -16.57
N THR A 48 0.94 -18.32 -17.04
CA THR A 48 -0.33 -19.06 -17.06
C THR A 48 -0.46 -19.79 -18.39
N PHE A 49 -0.69 -21.09 -18.33
CA PHE A 49 -0.90 -21.90 -19.52
C PHE A 49 -2.36 -21.77 -20.02
N PRO A 50 -2.62 -22.10 -21.29
CA PRO A 50 -3.98 -22.19 -21.82
C PRO A 50 -4.88 -23.12 -20.97
N ASP A 51 -6.15 -22.76 -20.84
CA ASP A 51 -7.17 -23.45 -20.04
C ASP A 51 -7.68 -24.76 -20.68
N ASP A 52 -7.45 -24.94 -21.98
CA ASP A 52 -7.75 -26.17 -22.72
C ASP A 52 -6.79 -27.33 -22.40
N LYS A 53 -5.68 -27.05 -21.70
CA LYS A 53 -4.67 -28.02 -21.27
C LYS A 53 -5.00 -28.55 -19.88
N LEU A 54 -5.57 -29.76 -19.84
CA LEU A 54 -5.93 -30.44 -18.60
C LEU A 54 -4.77 -31.20 -17.92
N ARG A 55 -3.62 -31.32 -18.60
CA ARG A 55 -2.40 -31.96 -18.05
C ARG A 55 -1.31 -30.96 -17.76
N LYS A 56 -0.48 -31.30 -16.77
CA LYS A 56 0.77 -30.59 -16.46
C LYS A 56 1.73 -30.63 -17.67
N PRO A 57 2.12 -29.48 -18.23
CA PRO A 57 3.14 -29.39 -19.26
C PRO A 57 4.53 -29.76 -18.72
N GLY A 58 5.42 -30.23 -19.59
CA GLY A 58 6.77 -30.66 -19.18
C GLY A 58 7.67 -29.50 -18.73
N LYS A 59 7.64 -28.37 -19.43
CA LYS A 59 8.46 -27.17 -19.16
C LYS A 59 7.67 -25.89 -19.45
N CYS A 60 8.01 -24.82 -18.74
CA CYS A 60 7.48 -23.49 -19.00
C CYS A 60 8.07 -22.93 -20.30
N PRO A 61 7.26 -22.40 -21.23
CA PRO A 61 7.79 -21.81 -22.47
C PRO A 61 8.55 -20.50 -22.21
N ALA A 62 8.27 -19.79 -21.11
CA ALA A 62 8.90 -18.51 -20.79
C ALA A 62 10.25 -18.66 -20.07
N CYS A 63 10.35 -19.57 -19.09
CA CYS A 63 11.54 -19.69 -18.25
C CYS A 63 12.17 -21.09 -18.20
N HIS A 64 11.68 -22.01 -19.03
CA HIS A 64 12.09 -23.42 -19.13
C HIS A 64 12.04 -24.24 -17.83
N SER A 65 11.48 -23.68 -16.75
CA SER A 65 11.31 -24.37 -15.47
C SER A 65 10.31 -25.54 -15.57
N THR A 66 10.59 -26.61 -14.84
CA THR A 66 9.70 -27.78 -14.66
C THR A 66 8.79 -27.63 -13.43
N TRP A 67 8.99 -26.57 -12.62
CA TRP A 67 8.16 -26.23 -11.46
C TRP A 67 6.85 -25.59 -11.89
N ILE A 68 5.92 -26.44 -12.30
CA ILE A 68 4.59 -26.06 -12.78
C ILE A 68 3.53 -26.65 -11.85
N LYS A 69 2.62 -25.80 -11.37
CA LYS A 69 1.40 -26.20 -10.66
C LYS A 69 0.45 -26.83 -11.68
N GLU A 70 -0.11 -28.00 -11.34
CA GLU A 70 -1.01 -28.71 -12.25
C GLU A 70 -2.35 -27.99 -12.40
N PRO A 71 -3.00 -28.09 -13.58
CA PRO A 71 -4.36 -27.60 -13.74
C PRO A 71 -5.29 -28.24 -12.70
N GLN A 72 -6.25 -27.47 -12.21
CA GLN A 72 -7.24 -27.94 -11.25
C GLN A 72 -8.63 -27.89 -11.88
N ILE A 73 -9.39 -28.95 -11.66
CA ILE A 73 -10.74 -29.09 -12.18
C ILE A 73 -11.69 -29.17 -11.00
N GLU A 74 -12.73 -28.35 -11.05
CA GLU A 74 -13.79 -28.27 -10.06
C GLU A 74 -15.14 -28.30 -10.78
N VAL A 75 -16.14 -28.93 -10.16
CA VAL A 75 -17.52 -28.94 -10.66
C VAL A 75 -18.38 -28.22 -9.64
N ASP A 76 -19.11 -27.21 -10.10
CA ASP A 76 -19.92 -26.34 -9.28
C ASP A 76 -21.36 -26.28 -9.81
N ASN A 77 -22.32 -25.90 -8.99
CA ASN A 77 -23.71 -25.70 -9.43
C ASN A 77 -23.85 -24.32 -10.10
N LYS A 78 -24.63 -24.19 -11.17
CA LYS A 78 -24.90 -22.92 -11.88
C LYS A 78 -25.63 -21.92 -10.97
N SER A 79 -26.45 -22.38 -10.02
CA SER A 79 -27.07 -21.51 -9.00
C SER A 79 -26.06 -21.03 -7.95
N ASP A 80 -25.12 -21.88 -7.53
CA ASP A 80 -24.00 -21.49 -6.65
C ASP A 80 -23.01 -20.58 -7.39
N GLN A 81 -22.85 -20.76 -8.71
CA GLN A 81 -22.15 -19.80 -9.56
C GLN A 81 -22.91 -18.48 -9.71
N GLN A 82 -24.25 -18.43 -9.61
CA GLN A 82 -24.97 -17.15 -9.60
C GLN A 82 -24.77 -16.40 -8.27
N GLN A 83 -24.71 -17.09 -7.14
CA GLN A 83 -24.32 -16.51 -5.85
C GLN A 83 -22.82 -16.16 -5.76
N ARG A 84 -21.93 -16.95 -6.39
CA ARG A 84 -20.49 -16.63 -6.56
C ARG A 84 -20.22 -15.62 -7.68
N SER A 85 -21.15 -15.42 -8.61
CA SER A 85 -21.11 -14.34 -9.63
C SER A 85 -21.54 -12.99 -9.06
N HIS A 86 -21.94 -12.98 -7.78
CA HIS A 86 -21.94 -11.77 -6.96
C HIS A 86 -20.56 -11.44 -6.39
N VAL A 87 -19.47 -12.09 -6.85
CA VAL A 87 -18.15 -11.47 -6.80
C VAL A 87 -18.18 -10.34 -7.84
N PRO A 88 -18.22 -9.06 -7.42
CA PRO A 88 -18.26 -7.96 -8.36
C PRO A 88 -16.97 -8.01 -9.21
N ARG A 89 -17.08 -8.07 -10.54
CA ARG A 89 -15.91 -7.80 -11.39
C ARG A 89 -15.62 -6.30 -11.32
N ILE A 90 -14.54 -6.02 -10.57
CA ILE A 90 -13.75 -4.79 -10.40
C ILE A 90 -14.42 -3.68 -9.59
N LYS A 91 -13.89 -3.46 -8.38
CA LYS A 91 -13.32 -2.16 -7.99
C LYS A 91 -12.02 -2.40 -7.23
N LYS A 92 -10.90 -2.51 -7.94
CA LYS A 92 -9.59 -2.38 -7.26
C LYS A 92 -9.43 -0.91 -6.96
N TRP A 93 -9.92 -0.52 -5.78
CA TRP A 93 -9.55 0.77 -5.23
C TRP A 93 -8.14 0.68 -4.65
N GLY A 94 -7.48 1.82 -4.48
CA GLY A 94 -6.12 1.91 -3.93
C GLY A 94 -6.12 2.65 -2.61
N ALA A 95 -5.36 2.15 -1.64
CA ALA A 95 -5.12 2.81 -0.37
C ALA A 95 -3.81 3.62 -0.47
N ILE A 96 -3.88 4.93 -0.25
CA ILE A 96 -2.70 5.80 -0.30
C ILE A 96 -2.54 6.43 1.08
N PHE A 97 -1.43 6.14 1.73
CA PHE A 97 -1.15 6.59 3.09
C PHE A 97 -0.19 7.75 3.06
N ASP A 98 -0.51 8.82 3.78
CA ASP A 98 0.56 9.68 4.27
C ASP A 98 1.44 8.93 5.28
N TRP A 99 2.56 9.56 5.66
CA TRP A 99 3.58 8.93 6.46
C TRP A 99 3.50 9.34 7.94
N ASP A 100 3.91 10.56 8.24
CA ASP A 100 3.95 11.10 9.60
C ASP A 100 2.53 11.39 10.07
N GLY A 101 2.18 10.96 11.29
CA GLY A 101 0.82 11.09 11.82
C GLY A 101 -0.19 10.09 11.26
N VAL A 102 0.16 9.29 10.24
CA VAL A 102 -0.72 8.24 9.71
C VAL A 102 -0.15 6.84 9.91
N ILE A 103 1.08 6.59 9.46
CA ILE A 103 1.76 5.30 9.63
C ILE A 103 2.59 5.28 10.92
N ILE A 104 3.28 6.38 11.22
CA ILE A 104 4.15 6.50 12.40
C ILE A 104 3.93 7.83 13.12
N ASP A 105 4.25 7.87 14.41
CA ASP A 105 4.53 9.12 15.12
C ASP A 105 6.04 9.28 15.24
N SER A 106 6.61 10.22 14.48
CA SER A 106 8.04 10.49 14.48
C SER A 106 8.42 11.85 15.12
N LEU A 107 7.46 12.52 15.78
CA LEU A 107 7.64 13.87 16.31
C LEU A 107 8.78 13.93 17.33
N SER A 108 8.90 12.92 18.19
CA SER A 108 9.96 12.87 19.20
C SER A 108 11.35 12.76 18.57
N GLN A 109 11.48 11.99 17.49
CA GLN A 109 12.72 11.81 16.75
C GLN A 109 13.09 13.07 15.97
N HIS A 110 12.12 13.78 15.39
CA HIS A 110 12.36 15.11 14.80
C HIS A 110 12.87 16.10 15.85
N LYS A 111 12.26 16.15 17.04
CA LYS A 111 12.69 17.04 18.12
C LYS A 111 14.13 16.75 18.55
N GLU A 112 14.46 15.48 18.74
CA GLU A 112 15.81 15.06 19.10
C GLU A 112 16.83 15.38 17.99
N ALA A 113 16.49 15.16 16.73
CA ALA A 113 17.35 15.52 15.60
C ALA A 113 17.66 17.03 15.55
N TRP A 114 16.66 17.87 15.79
CA TRP A 114 16.84 19.31 15.92
C TRP A 114 17.71 19.68 17.13
N HIS A 115 17.53 19.04 18.28
CA HIS A 115 18.37 19.26 19.46
C HIS A 115 19.84 18.90 19.19
N ARG A 116 20.10 17.77 18.52
CA ARG A 116 21.46 17.39 18.12
C ARG A 116 22.07 18.40 17.16
N LEU A 117 21.31 18.85 16.15
CA LEU A 117 21.79 19.84 15.20
C LEU A 117 22.10 21.17 15.88
N ALA A 118 21.23 21.62 16.79
CA ALA A 118 21.41 22.83 17.58
C ALA A 118 22.70 22.77 18.42
N HIS A 119 22.95 21.62 19.04
CA HIS A 119 24.20 21.37 19.76
C HIS A 119 25.43 21.39 18.83
N GLU A 120 25.37 20.73 17.66
CA GLU A 120 26.45 20.75 16.66
C GLU A 120 26.75 22.14 16.11
N ALA A 121 25.70 22.93 15.84
CA ALA A 121 25.81 24.28 15.30
C ALA A 121 26.16 25.34 16.38
N GLY A 122 26.11 24.97 17.67
CA GLY A 122 26.26 25.91 18.78
C GLY A 122 25.14 26.95 18.84
N GLN A 123 23.96 26.63 18.34
CA GLN A 123 22.82 27.54 18.22
C GLN A 123 21.69 27.13 19.17
N PRO A 124 20.97 28.08 19.80
CA PRO A 124 19.85 27.75 20.67
C PRO A 124 18.59 27.40 19.86
N ILE A 125 17.72 26.55 20.42
CA ILE A 125 16.35 26.37 19.94
C ILE A 125 15.42 27.32 20.73
N PRO A 126 14.72 28.26 20.06
CA PRO A 126 13.78 29.14 20.74
C PRO A 126 12.62 28.40 21.42
N ALA A 127 12.10 28.97 22.51
CA ALA A 127 10.91 28.42 23.15
C ALA A 127 9.72 28.37 22.17
N GLY A 128 8.99 27.26 22.18
CA GLY A 128 7.85 27.04 21.29
C GLY A 128 8.21 26.80 19.82
N ALA A 129 9.49 26.56 19.49
CA ALA A 129 9.93 26.39 18.10
C ALA A 129 9.27 25.17 17.44
N PHE A 130 9.11 24.06 18.16
CA PHE A 130 8.54 22.84 17.60
C PHE A 130 7.06 23.00 17.25
N GLU A 131 6.29 23.70 18.07
CA GLU A 131 4.88 23.99 17.85
C GLU A 131 4.70 24.93 16.66
N ARG A 132 5.57 25.94 16.53
CA ARG A 132 5.52 26.89 15.40
C ARG A 132 6.04 26.30 14.08
N GLY A 133 7.02 25.42 14.14
CA GLY A 133 7.63 24.77 12.97
C GLY A 133 6.94 23.49 12.54
N PHE A 134 5.91 23.04 13.25
CA PHE A 134 5.19 21.82 12.93
C PHE A 134 4.60 21.89 11.51
N GLY A 135 4.90 20.88 10.68
CA GLY A 135 4.44 20.82 9.28
C GLY A 135 5.17 21.75 8.30
N MET A 136 6.22 22.46 8.74
CA MET A 136 7.08 23.28 7.87
C MET A 136 8.29 22.47 7.37
N THR A 137 8.85 22.89 6.24
CA THR A 137 10.07 22.33 5.67
C THR A 137 11.32 22.91 6.36
N ASN A 138 12.43 22.17 6.35
CA ASN A 138 13.66 22.58 7.04
C ASN A 138 14.19 23.95 6.57
N ASP A 139 14.09 24.24 5.28
CA ASP A 139 14.50 25.51 4.66
C ASP A 139 13.68 26.71 5.16
N ARG A 140 12.49 26.47 5.70
CA ARG A 140 11.69 27.50 6.40
C ARG A 140 11.90 27.48 7.90
N ILE A 141 11.98 26.29 8.52
CA ILE A 141 12.20 26.15 9.97
C ILE A 141 13.50 26.86 10.40
N ILE A 142 14.60 26.64 9.69
CA ILE A 142 15.92 27.18 10.06
C ILE A 142 15.90 28.73 10.13
N PRO A 143 15.54 29.45 9.05
CA PRO A 143 15.53 30.91 9.10
C PRO A 143 14.31 31.50 9.84
N GLU A 144 13.10 30.95 9.66
CA GLU A 144 11.87 31.59 10.16
C GLU A 144 11.55 31.24 11.62
N ILE A 145 11.86 30.01 12.05
CA ILE A 145 11.43 29.48 13.36
C ILE A 145 12.58 29.44 14.36
N LEU A 146 13.75 28.97 13.93
CA LEU A 146 14.95 28.92 14.76
C LEU A 146 15.67 30.28 14.79
N GLY A 147 15.45 31.11 13.78
CA GLY A 147 16.08 32.42 13.65
C GLY A 147 17.59 32.31 13.41
N TRP A 148 18.05 31.19 12.83
CA TRP A 148 19.45 30.96 12.51
C TRP A 148 19.75 31.60 11.15
N PRO A 149 20.48 32.71 11.07
CA PRO A 149 20.81 33.34 9.81
C PRO A 149 22.00 32.60 9.20
N THR A 150 21.72 31.88 8.13
CA THR A 150 22.71 31.16 7.33
C THR A 150 22.33 31.37 5.88
N ASP A 151 23.29 31.61 4.98
CA ASP A 151 22.96 31.84 3.57
C ASP A 151 22.34 30.57 2.95
N ALA A 152 21.75 30.67 1.75
CA ALA A 152 21.03 29.56 1.13
C ALA A 152 21.82 28.24 1.08
N ARG A 153 23.14 28.32 0.90
CA ARG A 153 24.01 27.13 0.87
C ARG A 153 24.13 26.49 2.25
N GLU A 154 24.20 27.29 3.30
CA GLU A 154 24.35 26.80 4.67
C GLU A 154 23.00 26.29 5.21
N ILE A 155 21.86 26.90 4.84
CA ILE A 155 20.53 26.33 5.10
C ILE A 155 20.40 24.93 4.50
N GLU A 156 20.87 24.75 3.26
CA GLU A 156 20.87 23.44 2.60
C GLU A 156 21.77 22.44 3.36
N GLN A 157 22.95 22.85 3.79
CA GLN A 157 23.87 22.00 4.57
C GLN A 157 23.27 21.58 5.91
N LEU A 158 22.68 22.52 6.65
CA LEU A 158 22.02 22.25 7.93
C LEU A 158 20.78 21.36 7.74
N SER A 159 19.99 21.60 6.70
CA SER A 159 18.84 20.76 6.35
C SER A 159 19.26 19.31 6.10
N ARG A 160 20.29 19.10 5.27
CA ARG A 160 20.84 17.76 5.02
C ARG A 160 21.41 17.13 6.28
N ARG A 161 22.11 17.92 7.11
CA ARG A 161 22.69 17.42 8.37
C ARG A 161 21.59 17.00 9.35
N LYS A 162 20.50 17.77 9.47
CA LYS A 162 19.34 17.42 10.28
C LYS A 162 18.74 16.09 9.87
N GLU A 163 18.64 15.81 8.57
CA GLU A 163 18.06 14.55 8.10
C GLU A 163 18.97 13.34 8.37
N VAL A 164 20.30 13.52 8.27
CA VAL A 164 21.26 12.49 8.73
C VAL A 164 21.08 12.22 10.23
N LEU A 165 21.03 13.27 11.05
CA LEU A 165 20.83 13.13 12.49
C LEU A 165 19.49 12.47 12.83
N TYR A 166 18.43 12.80 12.10
CA TYR A 166 17.14 12.14 12.25
C TYR A 166 17.22 10.64 11.96
N ARG A 167 17.91 10.23 10.89
CA ARG A 167 18.13 8.80 10.60
C ARG A 167 18.97 8.11 11.67
N ASP A 168 19.94 8.79 12.27
CA ASP A 168 20.71 8.24 13.39
C ASP A 168 19.83 8.05 14.63
N VAL A 169 19.00 9.04 14.98
CA VAL A 169 18.02 8.95 16.07
C VAL A 169 17.03 7.81 15.83
N LEU A 170 16.52 7.63 14.61
CA LEU A 170 15.63 6.52 14.26
C LEU A 170 16.26 5.14 14.47
N ARG A 171 17.59 5.01 14.30
CA ARG A 171 18.30 3.74 14.54
C ARG A 171 18.60 3.49 16.01
N GLU A 172 18.63 4.54 16.82
CA GLU A 172 18.89 4.50 18.26
C GLU A 172 17.60 4.35 19.08
N THR A 173 16.44 4.63 18.48
CA THR A 173 15.14 4.63 19.15
C THR A 173 14.22 3.56 18.57
N GLU A 174 13.30 3.05 19.39
CA GLU A 174 12.21 2.21 18.88
C GLU A 174 11.18 3.11 18.19
N VAL A 175 10.89 2.82 16.93
CA VAL A 175 9.79 3.44 16.18
C VAL A 175 8.66 2.43 16.14
N GLU A 176 7.51 2.81 16.65
CA GLU A 176 6.30 1.99 16.58
C GLU A 176 5.33 2.56 15.55
N PRO A 177 4.57 1.71 14.85
CA PRO A 177 3.50 2.17 14.00
C PRO A 177 2.37 2.73 14.85
N LEU A 178 1.63 3.70 14.32
CA LEU A 178 0.46 4.25 14.99
C LEU A 178 -0.60 3.16 15.26
N PRO A 179 -1.42 3.30 16.31
CA PRO A 179 -2.43 2.32 16.65
C PRO A 179 -3.37 2.01 15.48
N GLY A 180 -3.53 0.72 15.18
CA GLY A 180 -4.42 0.22 14.13
C GLY A 180 -3.80 0.15 12.73
N VAL A 181 -2.60 0.71 12.50
CA VAL A 181 -1.91 0.65 11.19
C VAL A 181 -1.71 -0.79 10.74
N ALA A 182 -1.09 -1.63 11.59
CA ALA A 182 -0.82 -3.03 11.24
C ALA A 182 -2.10 -3.80 10.91
N ALA A 183 -3.16 -3.62 11.73
CA ALA A 183 -4.45 -4.28 11.54
C ALA A 183 -5.12 -3.88 10.22
N LEU A 184 -5.09 -2.59 9.87
CA LEU A 184 -5.64 -2.12 8.60
C LEU A 184 -4.82 -2.62 7.40
N LEU A 185 -3.49 -2.56 7.47
CA LEU A 185 -2.61 -3.08 6.42
C LEU A 185 -2.80 -4.58 6.18
N ASP A 186 -3.00 -5.35 7.24
CA ASP A 186 -3.35 -6.78 7.15
C ASP A 186 -4.70 -7.01 6.47
N ALA A 187 -5.72 -6.24 6.85
CA ALA A 187 -7.05 -6.33 6.25
C ALA A 187 -7.03 -5.96 4.76
N LEU A 188 -6.31 -4.89 4.39
CA LEU A 188 -6.14 -4.47 3.00
C LEU A 188 -5.42 -5.53 2.17
N ARG A 189 -4.36 -6.13 2.73
CA ARG A 189 -3.63 -7.23 2.08
C ARG A 189 -4.52 -8.46 1.89
N ALA A 190 -5.31 -8.83 2.90
CA ALA A 190 -6.27 -9.94 2.80
C ALA A 190 -7.33 -9.70 1.72
N ALA A 191 -7.74 -8.44 1.52
CA ALA A 191 -8.66 -8.01 0.47
C ALA A 191 -7.98 -7.76 -0.90
N ALA A 192 -6.66 -7.95 -1.01
CA ALA A 192 -5.86 -7.65 -2.19
C ALA A 192 -6.00 -6.20 -2.71
N VAL A 193 -6.18 -5.25 -1.78
CA VAL A 193 -6.18 -3.80 -2.06
C VAL A 193 -4.73 -3.32 -2.14
N PRO A 194 -4.30 -2.71 -3.27
CA PRO A 194 -2.95 -2.17 -3.38
C PRO A 194 -2.77 -0.93 -2.51
N CYS A 195 -1.61 -0.83 -1.86
CA CYS A 195 -1.25 0.25 -0.96
C CYS A 195 -0.04 1.03 -1.48
N ALA A 196 -0.07 2.36 -1.32
CA ALA A 196 1.07 3.24 -1.55
C ALA A 196 1.33 4.15 -0.35
N ILE A 197 2.57 4.61 -0.23
CA ILE A 197 2.93 5.77 0.60
C ILE A 197 3.02 7.00 -0.30
N ALA A 198 2.52 8.14 0.16
CA ALA A 198 2.59 9.44 -0.51
C ALA A 198 2.90 10.53 0.52
N SER A 199 4.17 10.93 0.61
CA SER A 199 4.70 11.70 1.73
C SER A 199 5.58 12.87 1.30
N SER A 200 5.62 13.91 2.13
CA SER A 200 6.59 15.02 2.04
C SER A 200 7.95 14.70 2.69
N THR A 201 8.18 13.44 3.08
CA THR A 201 9.41 12.98 3.72
C THR A 201 10.36 12.36 2.68
N GLU A 202 11.68 12.51 2.87
CA GLU A 202 12.72 11.92 2.01
C GLU A 202 12.58 10.38 1.94
N LEU A 203 12.85 9.79 0.77
CA LEU A 203 12.76 8.34 0.57
C LEU A 203 13.67 7.58 1.52
N GLU A 204 14.85 8.13 1.85
CA GLU A 204 15.81 7.49 2.74
C GLU A 204 15.23 7.32 4.16
N ASN A 205 14.54 8.35 4.67
CA ASN A 205 13.88 8.31 5.98
C ASN A 205 12.76 7.26 6.01
N ILE A 206 11.88 7.27 5.00
CA ILE A 206 10.80 6.27 4.86
C ILE A 206 11.39 4.86 4.79
N SER A 207 12.46 4.67 4.02
CA SER A 207 13.08 3.36 3.81
C SER A 207 13.70 2.79 5.09
N VAL A 208 14.35 3.61 5.91
CA VAL A 208 14.90 3.17 7.21
C VAL A 208 13.77 2.65 8.09
N VAL A 209 12.70 3.42 8.26
CA VAL A 209 11.60 3.05 9.16
C VAL A 209 10.83 1.85 8.63
N LEU A 210 10.57 1.75 7.32
CA LEU A 210 9.96 0.56 6.73
C LEU A 210 10.79 -0.71 6.99
N GLY A 211 12.12 -0.58 7.00
CA GLY A 211 13.04 -1.66 7.35
C GLY A 211 12.93 -2.07 8.83
N LEU A 212 12.85 -1.09 9.73
CA LEU A 212 12.67 -1.33 11.17
C LEU A 212 11.31 -1.97 11.49
N LEU A 213 10.24 -1.51 10.85
CA LEU A 213 8.87 -2.00 11.08
C LEU A 213 8.56 -3.32 10.35
N GLY A 214 9.37 -3.71 9.36
CA GLY A 214 9.06 -4.83 8.48
C GLY A 214 7.84 -4.57 7.58
N PHE A 215 7.53 -3.30 7.28
CA PHE A 215 6.32 -2.90 6.58
C PHE A 215 6.49 -2.74 5.06
N ARG A 216 7.72 -2.90 4.54
CA ARG A 216 8.01 -2.67 3.12
C ARG A 216 7.11 -3.47 2.18
N GLU A 217 6.74 -4.69 2.54
CA GLU A 217 5.95 -5.59 1.68
C GLU A 217 4.48 -5.19 1.54
N TYR A 218 3.94 -4.35 2.43
CA TYR A 218 2.56 -3.88 2.30
C TYR A 218 2.40 -2.88 1.14
N PHE A 219 3.45 -2.14 0.80
CA PHE A 219 3.37 -1.02 -0.13
C PHE A 219 3.94 -1.37 -1.51
N GLN A 220 3.11 -1.31 -2.55
CA GLN A 220 3.54 -1.54 -3.94
C GLN A 220 4.20 -0.31 -4.55
N ALA A 221 3.88 0.88 -4.03
CA ALA A 221 4.50 2.13 -4.42
C ALA A 221 4.85 2.98 -3.20
N ILE A 222 5.91 3.77 -3.33
CA ILE A 222 6.29 4.82 -2.39
C ILE A 222 6.51 6.06 -3.25
N VAL A 223 5.89 7.17 -2.89
CA VAL A 223 6.13 8.49 -3.46
C VAL A 223 6.61 9.39 -2.33
N SER A 224 7.86 9.84 -2.42
CA SER A 224 8.51 10.67 -1.42
C SER A 224 8.58 12.14 -1.86
N ALA A 225 9.15 13.00 -1.02
CA ALA A 225 9.50 14.37 -1.39
C ALA A 225 10.41 14.44 -2.63
N ASP A 226 11.24 13.41 -2.85
CA ASP A 226 12.21 13.33 -3.95
C ASP A 226 11.54 13.12 -5.32
N ASP A 227 10.29 12.63 -5.31
CA ASP A 227 9.53 12.27 -6.51
C ASP A 227 8.68 13.41 -7.06
N VAL A 228 8.53 14.52 -6.32
CA VAL A 228 7.58 15.60 -6.63
C VAL A 228 8.23 16.98 -6.63
N THR A 229 7.66 17.87 -7.43
CA THR A 229 8.10 19.27 -7.53
C THR A 229 7.28 20.22 -6.67
N ARG A 230 6.02 19.85 -6.36
CA ARG A 230 5.09 20.65 -5.55
C ARG A 230 4.57 19.81 -4.38
N GLY A 231 4.76 20.33 -3.18
CA GLY A 231 4.23 19.72 -1.95
C GLY A 231 2.73 19.97 -1.78
N LYS A 232 2.12 19.22 -0.85
CA LYS A 232 0.73 19.43 -0.39
C LYS A 232 0.53 20.92 -0.02
N PRO A 233 -0.57 21.59 -0.41
CA PRO A 233 -1.84 21.03 -0.87
C PRO A 233 -1.93 20.73 -2.38
N ASP A 234 -0.84 20.83 -3.14
CA ASP A 234 -0.83 20.35 -4.53
C ASP A 234 -1.07 18.82 -4.56
N PRO A 235 -1.90 18.30 -5.48
CA PRO A 235 -2.24 16.87 -5.54
C PRO A 235 -1.14 15.97 -6.13
N GLU A 236 -0.02 16.53 -6.61
CA GLU A 236 1.04 15.80 -7.35
C GLU A 236 1.47 14.50 -6.69
N VAL A 237 1.73 14.51 -5.37
CA VAL A 237 2.16 13.33 -4.62
C VAL A 237 1.14 12.19 -4.63
N PHE A 238 -0.15 12.52 -4.53
CA PHE A 238 -1.21 11.52 -4.52
C PHE A 238 -1.52 11.03 -5.93
N LEU A 239 -1.53 11.92 -6.92
CA LEU A 239 -1.72 11.55 -8.33
C LEU A 239 -0.63 10.58 -8.80
N LEU A 240 0.64 10.86 -8.46
CA LEU A 240 1.76 9.99 -8.78
C LEU A 240 1.66 8.64 -8.05
N ALA A 241 1.18 8.63 -6.80
CA ALA A 241 0.97 7.38 -6.07
C ALA A 241 -0.11 6.51 -6.74
N ALA A 242 -1.24 7.11 -7.14
CA ALA A 242 -2.29 6.41 -7.89
C ALA A 242 -1.79 5.87 -9.24
N GLU A 243 -1.00 6.67 -9.97
CA GLU A 243 -0.35 6.24 -11.21
C GLU A 243 0.55 5.01 -10.99
N ARG A 244 1.43 5.06 -9.98
CA ARG A 244 2.33 3.93 -9.64
C ARG A 244 1.58 2.68 -9.18
N LEU A 245 0.39 2.82 -8.59
CA LEU A 245 -0.50 1.70 -8.27
C LEU A 245 -1.28 1.19 -9.48
N GLY A 246 -1.36 1.96 -10.57
CA GLY A 246 -2.21 1.66 -11.73
C GLY A 246 -3.70 1.76 -11.41
N ILE A 247 -4.09 2.61 -10.45
CA ILE A 247 -5.48 2.84 -10.03
C ILE A 247 -5.90 4.26 -10.42
N SER A 248 -7.13 4.43 -10.91
CA SER A 248 -7.65 5.78 -11.21
C SER A 248 -7.82 6.57 -9.91
N PRO A 249 -7.52 7.89 -9.86
CA PRO A 249 -7.67 8.69 -8.64
C PRO A 249 -9.07 8.62 -8.01
N GLN A 250 -10.13 8.54 -8.81
CA GLN A 250 -11.52 8.41 -8.33
C GLN A 250 -11.81 7.07 -7.65
N GLN A 251 -10.86 6.14 -7.67
CA GLN A 251 -10.87 4.85 -6.98
C GLN A 251 -9.77 4.78 -5.92
N CYS A 252 -9.25 5.92 -5.45
CA CYS A 252 -8.28 5.95 -4.37
C CYS A 252 -8.88 6.52 -3.09
N ILE A 253 -8.44 5.97 -1.96
CA ILE A 253 -8.67 6.52 -0.63
C ILE A 253 -7.33 6.97 -0.08
N VAL A 254 -7.26 8.25 0.28
CA VAL A 254 -6.12 8.85 0.96
C VAL A 254 -6.35 8.80 2.47
N PHE A 255 -5.35 8.35 3.24
CA PHE A 255 -5.31 8.43 4.69
C PHE A 255 -4.35 9.54 5.09
N GLU A 256 -4.84 10.52 5.85
CA GLU A 256 -4.13 11.79 6.05
C GLU A 256 -4.50 12.43 7.38
N ASP A 257 -3.56 13.11 8.04
CA ASP A 257 -3.74 13.72 9.37
C ASP A 257 -3.71 15.26 9.36
N ALA A 258 -3.42 15.88 8.21
CA ALA A 258 -3.31 17.33 8.05
C ALA A 258 -4.30 17.94 7.04
N VAL A 259 -4.77 19.17 7.31
CA VAL A 259 -5.70 19.91 6.44
C VAL A 259 -5.16 20.10 5.02
N VAL A 260 -3.85 20.35 4.89
CA VAL A 260 -3.21 20.52 3.58
C VAL A 260 -3.20 19.23 2.78
N GLY A 261 -3.04 18.08 3.44
CA GLY A 261 -3.12 16.78 2.78
C GLY A 261 -4.56 16.42 2.43
N VAL A 262 -5.53 16.71 3.28
CA VAL A 262 -6.95 16.52 2.96
C VAL A 262 -7.32 17.29 1.69
N ARG A 263 -6.90 18.55 1.61
CA ARG A 263 -7.07 19.39 0.41
C ARG A 263 -6.38 18.80 -0.82
N ALA A 264 -5.16 18.29 -0.68
CA ALA A 264 -4.45 17.64 -1.78
C ALA A 264 -5.17 16.38 -2.27
N GLY A 265 -5.68 15.54 -1.35
CA GLY A 265 -6.45 14.34 -1.70
C GLY A 265 -7.72 14.67 -2.49
N HIS A 266 -8.48 15.68 -2.04
CA HIS A 266 -9.66 16.15 -2.79
C HIS A 266 -9.30 16.81 -4.12
N ALA A 267 -8.22 17.59 -4.18
CA ALA A 267 -7.72 18.18 -5.42
C ALA A 267 -7.28 17.10 -6.43
N ALA A 268 -6.84 15.94 -5.96
CA ALA A 268 -6.54 14.76 -6.78
C ALA A 268 -7.80 14.01 -7.25
N GLY A 269 -9.00 14.40 -6.79
CA GLY A 269 -10.26 13.72 -7.08
C GLY A 269 -10.43 12.40 -6.31
N MET A 270 -9.73 12.25 -5.19
CA MET A 270 -9.76 11.05 -4.35
C MET A 270 -10.70 11.23 -3.16
N LYS A 271 -11.08 10.11 -2.54
CA LYS A 271 -11.73 10.14 -1.24
C LYS A 271 -10.69 10.25 -0.13
N VAL A 272 -11.03 10.90 0.98
CA VAL A 272 -10.08 11.14 2.07
C VAL A 272 -10.64 10.66 3.41
N VAL A 273 -9.84 9.86 4.11
CA VAL A 273 -10.03 9.54 5.52
C VAL A 273 -9.05 10.39 6.34
N GLY A 274 -9.61 11.28 7.16
CA GLY A 274 -8.87 12.06 8.14
C GLY A 274 -8.50 11.21 9.37
N VAL A 275 -7.23 11.19 9.76
CA VAL A 275 -6.74 10.49 10.96
C VAL A 275 -6.43 11.55 12.03
N ALA A 276 -7.24 11.57 13.10
CA ALA A 276 -7.17 12.60 14.14
C ALA A 276 -6.07 12.33 15.19
N THR A 277 -4.85 12.11 14.72
CA THR A 277 -3.63 11.85 15.49
C THR A 277 -2.86 13.13 15.79
N THR A 278 -2.61 13.93 14.76
CA THR A 278 -1.93 15.22 14.84
C THR A 278 -2.90 16.37 15.07
N ASN A 279 -3.95 16.43 14.27
CA ASN A 279 -4.97 17.46 14.35
C ASN A 279 -6.23 16.91 15.03
N PRO A 280 -6.93 17.72 15.84
CA PRO A 280 -8.24 17.34 16.35
C PRO A 280 -9.20 17.02 15.21
N ALA A 281 -10.10 16.06 15.41
CA ALA A 281 -11.09 15.66 14.41
C ALA A 281 -11.90 16.85 13.84
N ALA A 282 -12.19 17.86 14.66
CA ALA A 282 -12.90 19.07 14.24
C ALA A 282 -12.14 19.92 13.19
N VAL A 283 -10.81 19.79 13.11
CA VAL A 283 -9.97 20.48 12.12
C VAL A 283 -9.92 19.72 10.79
N LEU A 284 -10.21 18.41 10.81
CA LEU A 284 -10.24 17.54 9.63
C LEU A 284 -11.65 17.33 9.07
N ASP A 285 -12.58 18.24 9.39
CA ASP A 285 -14.01 18.14 9.06
C ASP A 285 -14.31 18.10 7.54
N ALA A 286 -13.38 18.59 6.73
CA ALA A 286 -13.46 18.52 5.28
C ALA A 286 -13.30 17.09 4.73
N ALA A 287 -12.65 16.17 5.47
CA ALA A 287 -12.46 14.78 5.03
C ALA A 287 -13.79 14.02 4.91
N ASP A 288 -13.85 13.03 4.02
CA ASP A 288 -15.07 12.23 3.79
C ASP A 288 -15.44 11.34 5.00
N ARG A 289 -14.44 10.96 5.81
CA ARG A 289 -14.60 10.29 7.11
C ARG A 289 -13.44 10.70 8.00
N VAL A 290 -13.69 10.83 9.30
CA VAL A 290 -12.64 11.09 10.31
C VAL A 290 -12.64 9.98 11.35
N VAL A 291 -11.46 9.44 11.66
CA VAL A 291 -11.25 8.39 12.67
C VAL A 291 -10.11 8.80 13.60
N ARG A 292 -10.04 8.22 14.80
CA ARG A 292 -8.88 8.44 15.69
C ARG A 292 -7.79 7.39 15.48
N ARG A 293 -8.19 6.18 15.07
CA ARG A 293 -7.31 5.05 14.79
C ARG A 293 -7.71 4.36 13.50
N LEU A 294 -6.74 3.79 12.80
CA LEU A 294 -6.98 3.13 11.52
C LEU A 294 -7.72 1.79 11.65
N ASP A 295 -7.77 1.19 12.84
CA ASP A 295 -8.56 -0.01 13.11
C ASP A 295 -10.04 0.25 13.43
N GLU A 296 -10.48 1.53 13.39
CA GLU A 296 -11.90 1.89 13.38
C GLU A 296 -12.54 1.73 11.99
N LEU A 297 -11.74 1.32 10.99
CA LEU A 297 -12.15 1.20 9.61
C LEU A 297 -12.36 -0.26 9.23
N ASP A 298 -13.45 -0.52 8.53
CA ASP A 298 -13.69 -1.80 7.88
C ASP A 298 -13.41 -1.68 6.37
N VAL A 299 -12.59 -2.59 5.84
CA VAL A 299 -12.18 -2.57 4.44
C VAL A 299 -13.36 -2.79 3.48
N ASN A 300 -14.39 -3.54 3.89
CA ASN A 300 -15.60 -3.73 3.08
C ASN A 300 -16.47 -2.47 3.10
N GLU A 301 -16.58 -1.76 4.22
CA GLU A 301 -17.23 -0.45 4.28
C GLU A 301 -16.57 0.55 3.34
N LEU A 302 -15.24 0.63 3.34
CA LEU A 302 -14.48 1.52 2.45
C LEU A 302 -14.69 1.17 0.97
N ALA A 303 -14.83 -0.11 0.63
CA ALA A 303 -15.08 -0.54 -0.74
C ALA A 303 -16.41 -0.02 -1.31
N HIS A 304 -17.42 0.28 -0.47
CA HIS A 304 -18.72 0.81 -0.89
C HIS A 304 -18.67 2.28 -1.34
N TRP A 305 -17.53 2.97 -1.19
CA TRP A 305 -17.36 4.35 -1.66
C TRP A 305 -17.28 4.47 -3.19
N PHE A 306 -17.05 3.34 -3.86
CA PHE A 306 -16.86 3.30 -5.30
C PHE A 306 -18.01 2.59 -5.97
#